data_AF-A0A6G0Z5G6-F1
#
_entry.id   AF-A0A6G0Z5G6-F1
#
_cell.length_a   1.000
_cell.length_b   1.000
_cell.length_c   1.000
_cell.angle_alpha   90.00
_cell.angle_beta   90.00
_cell.angle_gamma   90.00
#
_symmetry.space_group_name_H-M   'P 1'
#
loop_
_entity.id
_entity.type
_entity.pdbx_description
1 polymer ?
#
loop_
_entity_poly.entity_id
_entity_poly.type
_entity_poly.pdbx_seq_one_letter_code
_entity_poly.pdbx_strand_id
1 'polypeptide(L)'
;MSCNYADGLSPYEYKGEVGMNEVFDTPEVLKQKISLLAQWIKDSKYTVFHTGAGISTAAGIPDFRGPKGVWTLEKEGKKPEISLDFNDAKPTVTHMAIKSLVQK
;
A
#
# COMPACT_ATOMS: atom_id res chain seq x y z
N MET A 1 20.68 14.40 -1.25
CA MET A 1 19.54 14.78 -0.39
C MET A 1 18.31 14.16 -1.00
N SER A 2 17.80 13.07 -0.43
CA SER A 2 16.52 12.53 -0.85
C SER A 2 15.45 13.57 -0.52
N CYS A 3 14.72 14.02 -1.53
CA CYS A 3 13.47 14.72 -1.29
C CYS A 3 12.61 13.84 -0.40
N ASN A 4 12.12 14.39 0.72
CA ASN A 4 11.09 13.72 1.51
C ASN A 4 9.92 13.41 0.55
N TYR A 5 9.32 12.22 0.66
CA TYR A 5 8.26 11.76 -0.26
C TYR A 5 7.14 12.80 -0.47
N ALA A 6 6.84 13.56 0.58
CA ALA A 6 5.85 14.63 0.57
C ALA A 6 6.31 15.90 -0.17
N ASP A 7 7.60 16.23 -0.12
CA ASP A 7 8.16 17.48 -0.64
C ASP A 7 8.23 17.49 -2.18
N GLY A 8 8.18 16.31 -2.82
CA GLY A 8 8.16 16.17 -4.28
C GLY A 8 6.76 16.28 -4.91
N LEU A 9 5.71 16.47 -4.12
CA LEU A 9 4.32 16.44 -4.60
C LEU A 9 3.86 17.84 -4.99
N SER A 10 3.19 17.96 -6.13
CA SER A 10 2.56 19.22 -6.53
C SER A 10 1.47 19.61 -5.51
N PRO A 11 1.24 20.92 -5.29
CA PRO A 11 0.11 21.39 -4.51
C PRO A 11 -1.19 20.77 -5.05
N TYR A 12 -1.98 20.18 -4.16
CA TYR A 12 -3.22 19.50 -4.53
C TYR A 12 -4.20 19.63 -3.37
N GLU A 13 -5.25 20.44 -3.58
CA GLU A 13 -6.17 20.84 -2.52
C GLU A 13 -7.12 19.69 -2.10
N TYR A 14 -7.60 18.91 -3.08
CA TYR A 14 -8.60 17.88 -2.81
C TYR A 14 -7.98 16.52 -2.45
N LYS A 15 -7.49 16.37 -1.21
CA LYS A 15 -6.86 15.11 -0.75
C LYS A 15 -7.83 13.93 -0.57
N GLY A 16 -9.14 14.17 -0.54
CA GLY A 16 -10.17 13.16 -0.27
C GLY A 16 -10.29 12.82 1.23
N GLU A 17 -10.92 11.69 1.52
CA GLU A 17 -11.04 11.17 2.89
C GLU A 17 -9.70 10.57 3.37
N VAL A 18 -9.28 10.94 4.59
CA VAL A 18 -7.98 10.56 5.17
C VAL A 18 -8.16 10.05 6.59
N GLY A 19 -7.30 9.13 7.01
CA GLY A 19 -7.27 8.63 8.40
C GLY A 19 -8.48 7.78 8.79
N MET A 20 -9.11 7.10 7.82
CA MET A 20 -10.18 6.14 8.10
C MET A 20 -9.66 5.00 8.99
N ASN A 21 -10.54 4.45 9.84
CA ASN A 21 -10.19 3.32 10.71
C ASN A 21 -9.86 2.07 9.88
N GLU A 22 -8.80 1.38 10.30
CA GLU A 22 -8.47 0.07 9.76
C GLU A 22 -9.47 -0.98 10.23
N VAL A 23 -9.80 -1.92 9.34
CA VAL A 23 -10.70 -3.04 9.63
C VAL A 23 -9.94 -4.33 9.43
N PHE A 24 -9.99 -5.20 10.43
CA PHE A 24 -9.30 -6.47 10.45
C PHE A 24 -10.32 -7.61 10.50
N ASP A 25 -10.32 -8.46 9.48
CA ASP A 25 -11.12 -9.69 9.47
C ASP A 25 -10.64 -10.64 10.57
N THR A 26 -11.54 -11.48 11.12
CA THR A 26 -11.11 -12.57 12.01
C THR A 26 -10.27 -13.60 11.22
N PRO A 27 -9.41 -14.40 11.89
CA PRO A 27 -8.59 -15.40 11.22
C PRO A 27 -9.38 -16.38 10.35
N GLU A 28 -10.58 -16.76 10.77
CA GLU A 28 -11.47 -17.68 10.05
C GLU A 28 -11.98 -17.05 8.76
N VAL A 29 -12.48 -15.81 8.84
CA VAL A 29 -12.99 -15.05 7.69
C VAL A 29 -11.86 -14.79 6.70
N LEU A 30 -10.69 -14.40 7.20
CA LEU A 30 -9.51 -14.15 6.37
C LEU A 30 -9.11 -15.41 5.59
N LYS A 31 -9.05 -16.58 6.25
CA LYS A 31 -8.71 -17.85 5.61
C LYS A 31 -9.70 -18.24 4.52
N GLN A 32 -11.00 -18.01 4.76
CA GLN A 32 -12.05 -18.27 3.77
C GLN A 32 -11.89 -17.36 2.54
N LYS A 33 -11.71 -16.05 2.74
CA LYS A 33 -11.50 -15.08 1.65
C LYS A 33 -10.25 -15.38 0.83
N ILE A 34 -9.13 -15.75 1.48
CA ILE A 34 -7.89 -16.13 0.78
C ILE A 34 -8.10 -17.38 -0.08
N SER A 35 -8.79 -18.40 0.44
CA SER A 35 -9.07 -19.63 -0.30
C SER A 35 -9.92 -19.35 -1.54
N LEU A 36 -10.93 -18.49 -1.40
CA LEU A 36 -11.79 -18.05 -2.50
C LEU A 36 -11.02 -17.26 -3.56
N LEU A 37 -10.18 -16.30 -3.15
CA LEU A 37 -9.33 -15.52 -4.06
C LEU A 37 -8.37 -16.43 -4.85
N ALA A 38 -7.76 -17.41 -4.18
CA ALA A 38 -6.87 -18.36 -4.85
C ALA A 38 -7.59 -19.18 -5.92
N GLN A 39 -8.85 -19.57 -5.67
CA GLN A 39 -9.69 -20.25 -6.64
C GLN A 39 -9.98 -19.35 -7.84
N TRP A 40 -10.41 -18.10 -7.60
CA TRP A 40 -10.69 -17.14 -8.68
C TRP A 40 -9.47 -16.83 -9.56
N ILE A 41 -8.28 -16.74 -8.97
CA ILE A 41 -7.04 -16.54 -9.74
C ILE A 41 -6.74 -17.77 -10.62
N LYS A 42 -7.01 -18.99 -10.15
CA LYS A 42 -6.79 -20.22 -10.93
C LYS A 42 -7.78 -20.37 -12.08
N ASP A 43 -9.04 -20.01 -11.85
CA ASP A 43 -10.12 -20.19 -12.82
C ASP A 43 -10.18 -19.07 -13.86
N SER A 44 -9.59 -17.91 -13.55
CA SER A 44 -9.59 -16.77 -14.48
C SER A 44 -8.63 -16.99 -15.65
N LYS A 45 -9.12 -16.71 -16.86
CA LYS A 45 -8.30 -16.69 -18.08
C LYS A 45 -7.35 -15.48 -18.12
N TYR A 46 -7.77 -14.36 -17.52
CA TYR A 46 -7.02 -13.11 -17.52
C TYR A 46 -7.16 -12.42 -16.17
N THR A 47 -6.04 -12.27 -15.45
CA THR A 47 -6.00 -11.61 -14.15
C THR A 47 -5.28 -10.26 -14.26
N VAL A 48 -5.88 -9.21 -13.72
CA VAL A 48 -5.29 -7.87 -13.63
C VAL A 48 -5.15 -7.51 -12.15
N PHE A 49 -3.96 -7.06 -11.75
CA PHE A 49 -3.68 -6.58 -10.39
C PHE A 49 -3.61 -5.05 -10.39
N HIS A 50 -4.43 -4.41 -9.56
CA HIS A 50 -4.37 -2.97 -9.30
C HIS A 50 -3.76 -2.74 -7.92
N THR A 51 -2.63 -2.03 -7.87
CA THR A 51 -1.90 -1.78 -6.62
C THR A 51 -1.84 -0.30 -6.31
N GLY A 52 -1.88 0.04 -5.03
CA GLY A 52 -1.64 1.39 -4.52
C GLY A 52 -0.48 1.42 -3.53
N ALA A 53 -0.29 2.56 -2.87
CA ALA A 53 0.81 2.76 -1.90
C ALA A 53 0.82 1.74 -0.75
N GLY A 54 -0.33 1.17 -0.40
CA GLY A 54 -0.48 0.23 0.71
C GLY A 54 0.42 -1.02 0.64
N ILE A 55 0.80 -1.50 -0.54
CA ILE A 55 1.67 -2.70 -0.64
C ILE A 55 3.14 -2.41 -0.31
N SER A 56 3.51 -1.13 -0.17
CA SER A 56 4.86 -0.64 0.10
C SER A 56 5.07 -0.16 1.53
N THR A 57 4.02 -0.11 2.36
CA THR A 57 4.12 0.30 3.77
C THR A 57 5.05 -0.60 4.57
N ALA A 58 5.03 -1.91 4.30
CA ALA A 58 5.96 -2.87 4.90
C ALA A 58 7.43 -2.69 4.44
N ALA A 59 7.69 -1.91 3.40
CA ALA A 59 9.05 -1.52 2.98
C ALA A 59 9.50 -0.17 3.60
N GLY A 60 8.72 0.42 4.51
CA GLY A 60 9.03 1.71 5.14
C GLY A 60 8.61 2.94 4.34
N ILE A 61 7.88 2.75 3.23
CA ILE A 61 7.34 3.86 2.42
C ILE A 61 5.90 4.14 2.90
N PRO A 62 5.60 5.34 3.41
CA PRO A 62 4.26 5.65 3.92
C PRO A 62 3.22 5.64 2.79
N ASP A 63 1.99 5.27 3.12
CA ASP A 63 0.87 5.49 2.21
C ASP A 63 0.41 6.96 2.24
N PHE A 64 -0.62 7.30 1.47
CA PHE A 64 -1.14 8.67 1.44
C PHE A 64 -2.24 8.95 2.47
N ARG A 65 -3.12 7.97 2.76
CA ARG A 65 -4.43 8.23 3.39
C ARG A 65 -4.77 7.32 4.56
N GLY A 66 -3.94 6.34 4.88
CA GLY A 66 -4.10 5.52 6.07
C GLY A 66 -3.92 6.34 7.34
N PRO A 67 -4.05 5.72 8.53
CA PRO A 67 -3.97 6.43 9.82
C PRO A 67 -2.67 7.25 10.00
N LYS A 68 -1.58 6.83 9.37
CA LYS A 68 -0.28 7.53 9.37
C LYS A 68 0.17 7.95 7.97
N GLY A 69 -0.78 8.09 7.04
CA GLY A 69 -0.51 8.48 5.66
C GLY A 69 -0.04 9.93 5.53
N VAL A 70 0.62 10.25 4.42
CA VAL A 70 1.18 11.59 4.15
C VAL A 70 0.11 12.69 4.29
N TRP A 71 -1.06 12.51 3.65
CA TRP A 71 -2.15 13.49 3.67
C TRP A 71 -2.92 13.50 4.99
N THR A 72 -2.97 12.37 5.68
CA THR A 72 -3.52 12.30 7.04
C THR A 72 -2.70 13.14 8.00
N LEU A 73 -1.38 12.98 7.97
CA LEU A 73 -0.46 13.71 8.84
C LEU A 73 -0.35 15.19 8.44
N GLU A 74 -0.35 15.51 7.14
CA GLU A 74 -0.39 16.89 6.66
C GLU A 74 -1.62 17.63 7.21
N LYS A 75 -2.80 17.01 7.21
CA LYS A 75 -4.03 17.57 7.78
C LYS A 75 -3.92 17.83 9.29
N GLU A 76 -3.08 17.07 9.98
CA GLU A 76 -2.76 17.26 11.41
C GLU A 76 -1.59 18.23 11.66
N GLY A 77 -0.99 18.82 10.61
CA GLY A 77 0.20 19.65 10.73
C GLY A 77 1.48 18.87 11.07
N LYS A 78 1.48 17.55 10.84
CA LYS A 78 2.60 16.62 11.10
C LYS A 78 3.25 16.17 9.80
N LYS A 79 4.43 15.58 9.91
CA LYS A 79 5.12 14.91 8.79
C LYS A 79 5.18 13.39 9.04
N PRO A 80 5.12 12.57 7.98
CA PRO A 80 5.34 11.13 8.10
C PRO A 80 6.75 10.84 8.60
N GLU A 81 6.87 9.85 9.49
CA GLU A 81 8.15 9.26 9.82
C GLU A 81 8.61 8.39 8.66
N ILE A 82 9.50 8.93 7.83
CA ILE A 82 10.15 8.15 6.78
C ILE A 82 11.41 7.54 7.37
N SER A 83 11.40 6.22 7.52
CA SER A 83 12.52 5.47 8.09
C SER A 83 13.55 5.02 7.05
N LEU A 84 13.29 5.24 5.76
CA LEU A 84 14.06 4.61 4.68
C LEU A 84 14.12 5.49 3.42
N ASP A 85 15.30 5.56 2.79
CA ASP A 85 15.51 6.20 1.50
C ASP A 85 14.93 5.33 0.37
N PHE A 86 14.29 5.93 -0.63
CA PHE A 86 13.72 5.18 -1.76
C PHE A 86 14.72 4.28 -2.47
N ASN A 87 15.99 4.66 -2.53
CA ASN A 87 17.03 3.85 -3.16
C ASN A 87 17.33 2.57 -2.37
N ASP A 88 17.05 2.56 -1.07
CA ASP A 88 17.28 1.41 -0.18
C ASP A 88 16.04 0.51 -0.07
N ALA A 89 14.91 0.91 -0.67
CA ALA A 89 13.64 0.21 -0.54
C ALA A 89 13.69 -1.13 -1.26
N LYS A 90 13.28 -2.19 -0.56
CA LYS A 90 13.23 -3.55 -1.11
C LYS A 90 11.80 -3.93 -1.47
N PRO A 91 11.58 -4.64 -2.60
CA PRO A 91 10.26 -5.18 -2.93
C PRO A 91 9.71 -6.02 -1.78
N THR A 92 8.47 -5.74 -1.38
CA THR A 92 7.78 -6.53 -0.35
C THR A 92 7.40 -7.92 -0.86
N VAL A 93 6.95 -8.80 0.04
CA VAL A 93 6.44 -10.13 -0.32
C VAL A 93 5.35 -10.04 -1.39
N THR A 94 4.45 -9.05 -1.30
CA THR A 94 3.39 -8.83 -2.29
C THR A 94 3.95 -8.50 -3.67
N HIS A 95 4.97 -7.64 -3.77
CA HIS A 95 5.63 -7.35 -5.05
C HIS A 95 6.22 -8.61 -5.67
N MET A 96 6.93 -9.40 -4.87
CA MET A 96 7.57 -10.63 -5.33
C MET A 96 6.56 -11.71 -5.70
N ALA A 97 5.44 -11.80 -4.97
CA ALA A 97 4.35 -12.73 -5.29
C ALA A 97 3.68 -12.38 -6.62
N ILE A 98 3.36 -11.11 -6.86
CA ILE A 98 2.80 -10.65 -8.14
C ILE A 98 3.77 -10.94 -9.29
N LYS A 99 5.07 -10.66 -9.11
CA LYS A 99 6.11 -11.00 -10.09
C LYS A 99 6.07 -12.50 -10.44
N SER A 100 6.06 -13.38 -9.44
CA SER A 100 6.01 -14.82 -9.65
C SER A 100 4.72 -15.30 -10.34
N LEU A 101 3.60 -14.60 -10.16
CA LEU A 101 2.33 -14.92 -10.83
C LEU A 101 2.33 -14.52 -12.31
N VAL A 102 3.05 -13.46 -12.68
CA VAL A 102 3.17 -12.99 -14.07
C VAL A 102 4.23 -13.77 -14.85
N GLN A 103 5.29 -14.22 -14.18
CA GLN A 103 6.40 -14.97 -14.79
C GLN A 103 6.14 -16.48 -14.92
N LYS A 104 4.88 -16.90 -14.77
CA LYS A 104 4.49 -18.30 -15.01
C LYS A 104 4.71 -18.73 -16.45
#